data_AF-A0A7Y4RS18-F1
#
_entry.id   AF-A0A7Y4RS18-F1
#
_cell.length_a   1.000
_cell.length_b   1.000
_cell.length_c   1.000
_cell.angle_alpha   90.00
_cell.angle_beta   90.00
_cell.angle_gamma   90.00
#
_symmetry.space_group_name_H-M   'P 1'
#
loop_
_entity.id
_entity.type
_entity.pdbx_description
1 polymer ?
#
loop_
_entity_poly.entity_id
_entity_poly.type
_entity_poly.pdbx_seq_one_letter_code
_entity_poly.pdbx_strand_id
1 'polypeptide(L)'
;MKTKNEYIDGLATELKAWSAQIDLLSAKMEKSAGMVKLKYVEDVNALHAKEHAATEKIKELEQASAEAWNSSKETADKIWDDLRIGLASAASKFK
;
A
#
# COMPACT_ATOMS: atom_id res chain seq x y z
N MET A 1 11.22 -22.72 -3.90
CA MET A 1 11.54 -21.28 -3.96
C MET A 1 10.41 -20.62 -4.72
N LYS A 2 9.81 -19.53 -4.22
CA LYS A 2 8.94 -18.71 -5.08
C LYS A 2 9.80 -18.13 -6.19
N THR A 3 9.36 -18.31 -7.42
CA THR A 3 9.94 -17.60 -8.56
C THR A 3 9.72 -16.09 -8.41
N LYS A 4 10.52 -15.30 -9.13
CA LYS A 4 10.36 -13.84 -9.18
C LYS A 4 8.90 -13.44 -9.48
N ASN A 5 8.25 -14.11 -10.43
CA ASN A 5 6.85 -13.87 -10.76
C ASN A 5 5.90 -14.20 -9.61
N GLU A 6 6.01 -15.37 -8.97
CA GLU A 6 5.12 -15.73 -7.86
C GLU A 6 5.24 -14.77 -6.66
N TYR A 7 6.41 -14.17 -6.47
CA TYR A 7 6.59 -13.12 -5.49
C TYR A 7 5.84 -11.84 -5.89
N ILE A 8 6.04 -11.36 -7.13
CA ILE A 8 5.41 -10.15 -7.65
C ILE A 8 3.88 -10.30 -7.69
N ASP A 9 3.36 -11.44 -8.14
CA ASP A 9 1.92 -11.73 -8.18
C ASP A 9 1.30 -11.72 -6.78
N GLY A 10 2.04 -12.21 -5.77
CA GLY A 10 1.64 -12.12 -4.37
C GLY A 10 1.47 -10.68 -3.91
N LEU A 11 2.51 -9.86 -4.16
CA LEU A 11 2.49 -8.44 -3.83
C LEU A 11 1.33 -7.71 -4.54
N ALA A 12 1.14 -7.94 -5.83
CA ALA A 12 0.07 -7.33 -6.62
C ALA A 12 -1.33 -7.73 -6.10
N THR A 13 -1.49 -8.99 -5.68
CA THR A 13 -2.75 -9.47 -5.08
C THR A 13 -3.04 -8.77 -3.76
N GLU A 14 -2.04 -8.65 -2.88
CA GLU A 14 -2.17 -7.92 -1.62
C GLU A 14 -2.50 -6.45 -1.84
N LEU A 15 -1.78 -5.79 -2.77
CA LEU A 15 -2.00 -4.39 -3.10
C LEU A 15 -3.41 -4.14 -3.63
N LYS A 16 -3.97 -5.05 -4.45
CA LYS A 16 -5.35 -4.95 -4.92
C LYS A 16 -6.36 -5.01 -3.76
N ALA A 17 -6.14 -5.90 -2.79
CA ALA A 17 -7.00 -6.00 -1.61
C ALA A 17 -6.90 -4.77 -0.70
N TRP A 18 -5.71 -4.17 -0.62
CA TRP A 18 -5.43 -2.96 0.14
C TRP A 18 -6.00 -1.72 -0.53
N SER A 19 -5.87 -1.58 -1.84
CA SER A 19 -6.49 -0.52 -2.66
C SER A 19 -8.00 -0.42 -2.38
N ALA A 20 -8.71 -1.56 -2.42
CA ALA A 20 -10.14 -1.60 -2.08
C ALA A 20 -10.44 -1.15 -0.63
N GLN A 21 -9.54 -1.39 0.32
CA GLN A 21 -9.68 -0.90 1.68
C GLN A 21 -9.42 0.61 1.79
N ILE A 22 -8.43 1.13 1.07
CA ILE A 22 -8.14 2.57 0.99
C ILE A 22 -9.33 3.31 0.39
N ASP A 23 -9.95 2.77 -0.66
CA ASP A 23 -11.18 3.32 -1.26
C ASP A 23 -12.33 3.37 -0.25
N LEU A 24 -12.51 2.30 0.53
CA LEU A 24 -13.52 2.27 1.58
C LEU A 24 -13.26 3.33 2.67
N LEU A 25 -12.00 3.50 3.09
CA LEU A 25 -11.60 4.52 4.07
C LEU A 25 -11.80 5.94 3.50
N SER A 26 -11.48 6.13 2.21
CA SER A 26 -11.70 7.38 1.48
C SER A 26 -13.19 7.73 1.44
N ALA A 27 -14.05 6.77 1.11
CA ALA A 27 -15.50 6.97 1.12
C ALA A 27 -16.05 7.29 2.52
N LYS A 28 -15.53 6.67 3.58
CA LYS A 28 -15.91 6.99 4.97
C LYS A 28 -15.44 8.40 5.37
N MET A 29 -14.23 8.79 4.97
CA MET A 29 -13.70 10.13 5.17
C MET A 29 -14.57 11.18 4.48
N GLU A 30 -14.99 10.94 3.24
CA GLU A 30 -15.87 11.85 2.48
C GLU A 30 -17.26 12.01 3.13
N LYS A 31 -17.80 10.94 3.75
CA LYS A 31 -19.05 11.00 4.52
C LYS A 31 -18.92 11.70 5.87
N SER A 32 -17.69 11.89 6.38
CA SER A 32 -17.43 12.56 7.64
C SER A 32 -17.42 14.08 7.47
N ALA A 33 -17.69 14.85 8.53
CA ALA A 33 -17.75 16.30 8.47
C ALA A 33 -16.88 16.98 9.54
N GLY A 34 -16.53 18.25 9.30
CA GLY A 34 -15.80 19.09 10.25
C GLY A 34 -14.41 18.56 10.61
N MET A 35 -14.02 18.69 11.89
CA MET A 35 -12.70 18.28 12.38
C MET A 35 -12.40 16.79 12.22
N VAL A 36 -13.43 15.94 12.15
CA VAL A 36 -13.29 14.50 11.95
C VAL A 36 -12.79 14.22 10.53
N LYS A 37 -13.37 14.87 9.51
CA LYS A 37 -12.87 14.78 8.12
C LYS A 37 -11.42 15.25 8.02
N LEU A 38 -11.09 16.37 8.65
CA LEU A 38 -9.74 16.96 8.58
C LEU A 38 -8.65 15.99 9.08
N LYS A 39 -8.91 15.28 10.19
CA LYS A 39 -7.99 14.28 10.74
C LYS A 39 -7.79 13.07 9.82
N TYR A 40 -8.84 12.64 9.12
CA TYR A 40 -8.76 11.47 8.24
C TYR A 40 -8.18 11.79 6.86
N VAL A 41 -8.30 13.02 6.38
CA VAL A 41 -7.74 13.43 5.08
C VAL A 41 -6.24 13.17 5.04
N GLU A 42 -5.50 13.52 6.09
CA GLU A 42 -4.05 13.28 6.16
C GLU A 42 -3.71 11.78 6.12
N ASP A 43 -4.41 10.96 6.90
CA ASP A 43 -4.20 9.50 6.93
C ASP A 43 -4.52 8.85 5.58
N VAL A 44 -5.64 9.22 4.96
CA VAL A 44 -6.07 8.67 3.67
C VAL A 44 -5.12 9.11 2.55
N ASN A 45 -4.66 10.36 2.54
CA ASN A 45 -3.68 10.82 1.56
C ASN A 45 -2.33 10.09 1.72
N ALA A 46 -1.89 9.84 2.95
CA ALA A 46 -0.68 9.07 3.20
C ALA A 46 -0.81 7.62 2.70
N LEU A 47 -2.00 7.02 2.82
CA LEU A 47 -2.28 5.69 2.28
C LEU A 47 -2.23 5.66 0.74
N HIS A 48 -2.85 6.63 0.06
CA HIS A 48 -2.78 6.77 -1.40
C HIS A 48 -1.34 6.93 -1.89
N ALA A 49 -0.52 7.73 -1.19
CA ALA A 49 0.89 7.88 -1.54
C ALA A 49 1.67 6.56 -1.41
N LYS A 50 1.39 5.77 -0.37
CA LYS A 50 2.01 4.45 -0.17
C LYS A 50 1.52 3.41 -1.20
N GLU A 51 0.24 3.43 -1.56
CA GLU A 51 -0.31 2.60 -2.64
C GLU A 51 0.36 2.89 -3.98
N HIS A 52 0.57 4.17 -4.28
CA HIS A 52 1.29 4.58 -5.49
C HIS A 52 2.74 4.08 -5.46
N ALA A 53 3.45 4.26 -4.34
CA ALA A 53 4.81 3.75 -4.18
C ALA A 53 4.90 2.22 -4.34
N ALA A 54 3.92 1.48 -3.78
CA ALA A 54 3.81 0.03 -3.95
C ALA A 54 3.58 -0.37 -5.41
N THR A 55 2.72 0.38 -6.12
CA THR A 55 2.46 0.15 -7.56
C THR A 55 3.71 0.35 -8.40
N GLU A 56 4.45 1.45 -8.17
CA GLU A 56 5.71 1.70 -8.86
C GLU A 56 6.76 0.65 -8.51
N LYS A 57 6.75 0.15 -7.27
CA LYS A 57 7.68 -0.89 -6.85
C LYS A 57 7.45 -2.23 -7.53
N ILE A 58 6.19 -2.60 -7.80
CA ILE A 58 5.86 -3.80 -8.60
C ILE A 58 6.47 -3.67 -10.00
N LYS A 59 6.30 -2.52 -10.67
CA LYS A 59 6.88 -2.27 -11.99
C LYS A 59 8.41 -2.36 -11.98
N GLU A 60 9.05 -1.77 -10.96
CA GLU A 60 10.50 -1.87 -10.77
C GLU A 60 10.95 -3.32 -10.60
N LEU A 61 10.23 -4.10 -9.77
CA LEU A 61 10.51 -5.52 -9.56
C LEU A 61 10.38 -6.32 -10.86
N GLU A 62 9.35 -6.09 -11.66
CA GLU A 62 9.18 -6.74 -12.97
C GLU A 62 10.39 -6.51 -13.87
N GLN A 63 10.93 -5.29 -13.88
CA GLN A 63 12.08 -4.89 -14.70
C GLN A 63 13.45 -5.24 -14.08
N ALA A 64 13.52 -5.59 -12.79
CA ALA A 64 14.77 -5.82 -12.09
C ALA A 64 15.56 -7.02 -12.65
N SER A 65 16.85 -6.80 -12.94
CA SER A 65 17.80 -7.86 -13.26
C SER A 65 18.07 -8.78 -12.06
N ALA A 66 18.64 -9.96 -12.29
CA ALA A 66 18.99 -10.90 -11.23
C ALA A 66 19.92 -10.29 -10.16
N GLU A 67 20.85 -9.43 -10.57
CA GLU A 67 21.78 -8.73 -9.67
C GLU A 67 21.08 -7.69 -8.78
N ALA A 68 20.06 -7.00 -9.30
CA ALA A 68 19.30 -5.99 -8.56
C ALA A 68 18.16 -6.59 -7.72
N TRP A 69 17.76 -7.83 -8.01
CA TRP A 69 16.56 -8.48 -7.45
C TRP A 69 16.50 -8.44 -5.93
N ASN A 70 17.60 -8.79 -5.24
CA ASN A 70 17.60 -8.84 -3.78
C ASN A 70 17.41 -7.45 -3.14
N SER A 71 18.02 -6.41 -3.72
CA SER A 71 17.87 -5.02 -3.24
C SER A 71 16.46 -4.49 -3.49
N SER A 72 15.93 -4.72 -4.71
CA SER A 72 14.55 -4.34 -5.03
C SER A 72 13.54 -5.08 -4.16
N LYS A 73 13.79 -6.37 -3.87
CA LYS A 73 12.94 -7.15 -2.97
C LYS A 73 12.91 -6.58 -1.55
N GLU A 74 14.06 -6.28 -0.95
CA GLU A 74 14.13 -5.71 0.40
C GLU A 74 13.36 -4.38 0.50
N THR A 75 13.49 -3.54 -0.52
CA THR A 75 12.76 -2.27 -0.57
C THR A 75 11.25 -2.50 -0.75
N ALA A 76 10.84 -3.52 -1.49
CA ALA A 76 9.44 -3.90 -1.63
C ALA A 76 8.86 -4.42 -0.31
N ASP A 77 9.59 -5.29 0.41
CA ASP A 77 9.18 -5.79 1.73
C ASP A 77 8.92 -4.61 2.71
N LYS A 78 9.79 -3.60 2.70
CA LYS A 78 9.61 -2.37 3.52
C LYS A 78 8.36 -1.58 3.13
N ILE A 79 8.15 -1.35 1.83
CA ILE A 79 6.97 -0.62 1.33
C ILE A 79 5.67 -1.34 1.72
N TRP A 80 5.64 -2.68 1.61
CA TRP A 80 4.49 -3.48 1.99
C TRP A 80 4.23 -3.42 3.50
N ASP A 81 5.28 -3.47 4.32
CA ASP A 81 5.13 -3.36 5.77
C ASP A 81 4.61 -1.98 6.19
N ASP A 82 5.15 -0.91 5.60
CA ASP A 82 4.70 0.47 5.85
C ASP A 82 3.25 0.71 5.45
N LEU A 83 2.82 0.10 4.33
CA LEU A 83 1.44 0.18 3.86
C LEU A 83 0.50 -0.60 4.78
N ARG A 84 0.89 -1.81 5.19
CA ARG A 84 0.15 -2.64 6.17
C ARG A 84 -0.03 -1.91 7.50
N ILE A 85 1.03 -1.31 8.03
CA ILE A 85 1.00 -0.52 9.28
C ILE A 85 0.09 0.70 9.12
N GLY A 86 0.20 1.41 7.99
CA GLY A 86 -0.64 2.55 7.67
C GLY A 86 -2.13 2.17 7.67
N LEU A 87 -2.47 1.07 6.99
CA LEU A 87 -3.85 0.58 6.90
C LEU A 87 -4.41 0.20 8.26
N ALA A 88 -3.65 -0.56 9.07
CA ALA A 88 -4.07 -0.94 10.41
C ALA A 88 -4.30 0.29 11.31
N SER A 89 -3.42 1.29 11.20
CA SER A 89 -3.52 2.55 11.94
C SER A 89 -4.76 3.35 11.52
N ALA A 90 -4.97 3.54 10.22
CA ALA A 90 -6.15 4.26 9.70
C ALA A 90 -7.44 3.52 10.07
N ALA A 91 -7.52 2.21 9.83
CA ALA A 91 -8.70 1.41 10.16
C ALA A 91 -9.07 1.46 11.66
N SER A 92 -8.07 1.52 12.54
CA SER A 92 -8.29 1.66 13.99
C SER A 92 -8.88 3.02 14.38
N LYS A 93 -8.59 4.08 13.62
CA LYS A 93 -9.15 5.41 13.84
C LYS A 93 -10.60 5.54 13.33
N PHE A 94 -11.04 4.65 12.44
CA PHE A 94 -12.43 4.58 11.93
C PHE A 94 -13.32 3.59 12.69
N LYS A 95 -12.80 2.95 13.75
CA LYS A 95 -13.60 2.10 14.66
C LYS A 95 -14.45 2.93 15.61
#